data_AF-A0A9D8M3I6-F1
#
_entry.id   AF-A0A9D8M3I6-F1
#
_cell.length_a   1.000
_cell.length_b   1.000
_cell.length_c   1.000
_cell.angle_alpha   90.00
_cell.angle_beta   90.00
_cell.angle_gamma   90.00
#
_symmetry.space_group_name_H-M   'P 1'
#
loop_
_entity.id
_entity.type
_entity.pdbx_description
1 polymer ?
#
loop_
_entity_poly.entity_id
_entity_poly.type
_entity_poly.pdbx_seq_one_letter_code
_entity_poly.pdbx_strand_id
1 'polypeptide(L)'
;MAARSEPPALLRRWEELKTGKQIAISAPIFLVIFFVLNQFPFNQPLVRSIAYAIIEAPFFVAIAVWATHAERAKRLAPTNQKDGPEDDDWLDE
;
A
#
# COMPACT_ATOMS: atom_id res chain seq x y z
N MET A 1 18.94 6.00 -16.03
CA MET A 1 18.20 5.30 -14.95
C MET A 1 18.01 6.31 -13.82
N ALA A 2 16.78 6.73 -13.52
CA ALA A 2 16.54 7.63 -12.38
C ALA A 2 16.89 6.88 -11.09
N ALA A 3 17.79 7.45 -10.27
CA ALA A 3 18.07 6.92 -8.94
C ALA A 3 16.73 6.78 -8.19
N ARG A 4 16.40 5.59 -7.67
CA ARG A 4 15.22 5.45 -6.82
C ARG A 4 15.50 6.28 -5.56
N SER A 5 14.94 7.48 -5.49
CA SER A 5 15.02 8.31 -4.30
C SER A 5 14.58 7.50 -3.08
N GLU A 6 15.35 7.57 -2.00
CA GLU A 6 15.00 6.90 -0.75
C GLU A 6 13.54 7.22 -0.36
N PRO A 7 12.77 6.24 0.13
CA PRO A 7 11.40 6.49 0.55
C PRO A 7 11.37 7.59 1.61
N PRO A 8 10.40 8.52 1.55
CA PRO A 8 10.27 9.58 2.54
C PRO A 8 10.26 9.02 3.97
N ALA A 9 10.89 9.73 4.92
CA ALA A 9 11.01 9.27 6.30
C ALA A 9 9.66 8.91 6.96
N LEU A 10 8.57 9.62 6.60
CA LEU A 10 7.23 9.32 7.07
C LEU A 10 6.72 7.95 6.55
N LEU A 11 6.97 7.64 5.28
CA LEU A 11 6.57 6.37 4.67
C LEU A 11 7.32 5.21 5.32
N ARG A 12 8.62 5.36 5.56
CA ARG A 12 9.42 4.34 6.25
C ARG A 12 8.90 4.07 7.66
N ARG A 13 8.59 5.13 8.42
CA ARG A 13 7.99 5.02 9.76
C ARG A 13 6.64 4.31 9.73
N TRP A 14 5.82 4.54 8.71
CA TRP A 14 4.55 3.84 8.53
C TRP A 14 4.76 2.34 8.24
N GLU A 15 5.67 2.01 7.33
CA GLU A 15 6.01 0.63 6.95
C GLU A 15 6.61 -0.18 8.11
N GLU A 16 7.27 0.49 9.07
CA GLU A 16 7.83 -0.10 10.29
C GLU A 16 6.76 -0.42 11.36
N LEU A 17 5.54 0.12 11.24
CA LEU A 17 4.46 -0.17 12.18
C LEU A 17 4.03 -1.64 12.11
N LYS A 18 3.72 -2.22 13.28
CA LYS A 18 3.04 -3.52 13.35
C LYS A 18 1.71 -3.44 12.58
N THR A 19 1.35 -4.50 11.87
CA THR A 19 0.11 -4.60 11.09
C THR A 19 -1.13 -4.18 11.90
N GLY A 20 -1.22 -4.58 13.17
CA GLY A 20 -2.31 -4.16 14.05
C GLY A 20 -2.40 -2.64 14.25
N LYS A 21 -1.27 -1.92 14.30
CA LYS A 21 -1.25 -0.44 14.38
C LYS A 21 -1.66 0.20 13.05
N GLN A 22 -1.22 -0.36 11.92
CA GLN A 22 -1.65 0.12 10.60
C GLN A 22 -3.17 -0.03 10.43
N ILE A 23 -3.75 -1.16 10.85
CA ILE A 23 -5.20 -1.39 10.87
C ILE A 23 -5.88 -0.38 11.81
N ALA A 24 -5.41 -0.22 13.05
CA ALA A 24 -6.01 0.68 14.02
C ALA A 24 -6.03 2.14 13.56
N ILE A 25 -5.02 2.58 12.80
CA ILE A 25 -4.96 3.94 12.25
C ILE A 25 -5.81 4.08 10.99
N SER A 26 -5.76 3.10 10.08
CA SER A 26 -6.46 3.18 8.79
C SER A 26 -7.97 2.92 8.89
N ALA A 27 -8.41 2.06 9.82
CA ALA A 27 -9.81 1.71 10.01
C ALA A 27 -10.75 2.92 10.25
N PRO A 28 -10.49 3.82 11.21
CA PRO A 28 -11.36 4.97 11.42
C PRO A 28 -11.34 5.92 10.22
N ILE A 29 -10.22 6.05 9.51
CA ILE A 29 -10.10 6.89 8.31
C ILE A 29 -11.03 6.34 7.21
N PHE A 30 -10.92 5.05 6.88
CA PHE A 30 -11.78 4.45 5.85
C PHE A 30 -13.25 4.44 6.27
N LEU A 31 -13.56 4.20 7.55
CA LEU A 31 -14.93 4.22 8.04
C LEU A 31 -15.58 5.60 7.87
N VAL A 32 -14.84 6.67 8.16
CA VAL A 32 -15.32 8.05 7.92
C VAL A 32 -15.46 8.32 6.42
N ILE A 33 -14.49 7.93 5.60
CA ILE A 33 -14.55 8.12 4.15
C ILE A 33 -15.79 7.45 3.56
N PHE A 34 -16.01 6.15 3.85
CA PHE A 34 -17.15 5.43 3.32
C PHE A 34 -18.48 5.93 3.89
N PHE A 35 -18.53 6.35 5.15
CA PHE A 35 -19.73 6.98 5.69
C PHE A 35 -20.07 8.25 4.93
N VAL A 36 -19.10 9.14 4.72
CA VAL A 36 -19.29 10.39 3.97
C VAL A 36 -19.70 10.11 2.53
N LEU A 37 -19.04 9.15 1.85
CA LEU A 37 -19.39 8.77 0.48
C LEU A 37 -20.82 8.20 0.38
N ASN A 38 -21.23 7.36 1.33
CA ASN A 38 -22.58 6.83 1.31
C ASN A 38 -23.63 7.90 1.67
N GLN A 39 -23.31 8.80 2.58
CA GLN A 39 -24.27 9.80 3.07
C GLN A 39 -24.49 10.95 2.08
N PHE A 40 -23.43 11.47 1.46
CA PHE A 40 -23.51 12.70 0.67
C PHE A 40 -23.62 12.43 -0.83
N PRO A 41 -22.59 11.92 -1.54
CA PRO A 41 -22.69 11.72 -2.99
C PRO A 41 -23.69 10.62 -3.36
N PHE A 42 -23.88 9.59 -2.54
CA PHE A 42 -24.87 8.54 -2.80
C PHE A 42 -26.24 8.78 -2.13
N ASN A 43 -26.36 9.84 -1.32
CA ASN A 43 -27.59 10.26 -0.62
C ASN A 43 -28.35 9.09 0.04
N GLN A 44 -27.62 8.15 0.65
CA GLN A 44 -28.24 6.98 1.27
C GLN A 44 -28.85 7.31 2.64
N PRO A 45 -29.87 6.54 3.08
CA PRO A 45 -30.39 6.67 4.44
C PRO A 45 -29.27 6.45 5.47
N LEU A 46 -29.30 7.23 6.56
CA LEU A 46 -28.22 7.26 7.57
C LEU A 46 -27.80 5.86 8.07
N VAL A 47 -28.78 5.01 8.41
CA VAL A 47 -28.53 3.64 8.88
C VAL A 47 -27.80 2.81 7.82
N ARG A 48 -28.17 3.00 6.55
CA ARG A 48 -27.58 2.30 5.42
C ARG A 48 -26.15 2.78 5.17
N SER A 49 -25.91 4.10 5.28
CA SER A 49 -24.58 4.69 5.19
C SER A 49 -23.62 4.14 6.25
N ILE A 50 -24.10 3.99 7.49
CA ILE A 50 -23.32 3.40 8.58
C ILE A 50 -23.03 1.92 8.30
N ALA A 51 -24.05 1.15 7.88
CA ALA A 51 -23.89 -0.26 7.59
C ALA A 51 -22.87 -0.50 6.46
N TYR A 52 -22.96 0.25 5.36
CA TYR A 52 -21.99 0.16 4.27
C TYR A 52 -20.60 0.60 4.70
N ALA A 53 -20.47 1.68 5.49
CA ALA A 53 -19.17 2.09 6.00
C ALA A 53 -18.48 1.00 6.84
N ILE A 54 -19.23 0.30 7.70
CA ILE A 54 -18.70 -0.80 8.51
C ILE A 54 -18.32 -2.01 7.65
N ILE A 55 -19.09 -2.29 6.60
CA ILE A 55 -18.83 -3.44 5.70
C ILE A 55 -17.67 -3.16 4.75
N GLU A 56 -17.61 -1.97 4.15
CA GLU A 56 -16.64 -1.60 3.11
C GLU A 56 -15.26 -1.27 3.68
N ALA A 57 -15.19 -0.56 4.82
CA ALA A 57 -13.91 -0.11 5.38
C ALA A 57 -12.91 -1.25 5.64
N PRO A 58 -13.28 -2.42 6.22
CA PRO A 58 -12.36 -3.53 6.42
C PRO A 58 -11.69 -4.03 5.15
N PHE A 59 -12.42 -4.09 4.02
CA PHE A 59 -11.85 -4.51 2.74
C PHE A 59 -10.75 -3.55 2.28
N PHE A 60 -10.99 -2.25 2.39
CA PHE A 60 -10.02 -1.24 1.96
C PHE A 60 -8.85 -1.09 2.93
N VAL A 61 -9.06 -1.30 4.22
CA VAL A 61 -7.97 -1.44 5.20
C VAL A 61 -7.07 -2.61 4.82
N ALA A 62 -7.65 -3.77 4.51
CA ALA A 62 -6.88 -4.95 4.11
C ALA A 62 -6.07 -4.68 2.83
N ILE A 63 -6.67 -4.04 1.83
CA ILE A 63 -5.99 -3.64 0.59
C ILE A 63 -4.84 -2.68 0.89
N ALA A 64 -5.06 -1.64 1.70
CA ALA A 64 -4.04 -0.63 2.01
C ALA A 64 -2.84 -1.23 2.77
N VAL A 65 -3.12 -2.09 3.75
CA VAL A 65 -2.10 -2.82 4.51
C VAL A 65 -1.34 -3.78 3.58
N TRP A 66 -2.05 -4.56 2.76
CA TRP A 66 -1.42 -5.45 1.80
C TRP A 66 -0.52 -4.72 0.81
N ALA A 67 -1.00 -3.61 0.24
CA ALA A 67 -0.23 -2.78 -0.68
C ALA A 67 1.03 -2.23 0.01
N THR A 68 0.93 -1.78 1.27
CA THR A 68 2.08 -1.33 2.07
C THR A 68 3.13 -2.44 2.21
N HIS A 69 2.70 -3.66 2.55
CA HIS A 69 3.60 -4.81 2.66
C HIS A 69 4.22 -5.23 1.32
N ALA A 70 3.43 -5.18 0.24
CA ALA A 70 3.90 -5.50 -1.11
C ALA A 70 4.97 -4.50 -1.59
N GLU A 71 4.74 -3.21 -1.39
CA GLU A 71 5.71 -2.17 -1.73
C GLU A 71 6.99 -2.26 -0.89
N ARG A 72 6.86 -2.54 0.41
CA ARG A 72 8.03 -2.80 1.28
C ARG A 72 8.83 -4.02 0.78
N ALA A 73 8.16 -5.11 0.40
CA ALA A 73 8.82 -6.31 -0.09
C ALA A 73 9.61 -6.06 -1.38
N LYS A 74 9.05 -5.28 -2.32
CA LYS A 74 9.75 -4.89 -3.56
C LYS A 74 11.02 -4.06 -3.30
N ARG A 75 11.06 -3.30 -2.21
CA ARG A 75 12.24 -2.50 -1.81
C ARG A 75 13.33 -3.34 -1.14
N LEU A 76 12.93 -4.41 -0.45
CA LEU A 76 13.84 -5.34 0.22
C LEU A 76 14.31 -6.47 -0.70
N ALA A 77 13.60 -6.72 -1.80
CA ALA A 77 14.01 -7.67 -2.80
C ALA A 77 15.41 -7.29 -3.31
N PRO A 78 16.42 -8.18 -3.20
CA PRO A 78 17.74 -7.91 -3.75
C PRO A 78 17.58 -7.64 -5.24
N THR A 79 18.27 -6.62 -5.74
CA THR A 79 18.37 -6.31 -7.17
C THR A 79 19.05 -7.49 -7.86
N ASN A 80 18.30 -8.56 -8.15
CA ASN A 80 18.79 -9.71 -8.90
C ASN A 80 18.79 -9.34 -10.39
N GLN A 81 19.62 -8.36 -10.75
CA GLN A 81 19.74 -7.85 -12.11
C GLN A 81 21.15 -7.29 -12.35
N LYS A 82 22.12 -8.20 -12.42
CA LYS A 82 23.07 -8.41 -13.54
C LYS A 82 24.27 -9.26 -13.07
N ASP A 83 23.99 -10.53 -12.77
CA ASP A 83 24.96 -11.61 -12.97
C ASP A 83 24.53 -12.33 -14.26
N GLY A 84 24.61 -11.63 -15.39
CA GLY A 84 24.67 -12.28 -16.70
C GLY A 84 26.14 -12.51 -16.97
N PRO A 85 26.59 -13.73 -17.29
CA PRO A 85 28.01 -13.99 -17.47
C PRO A 85 28.56 -13.09 -18.58
N GLU A 86 29.76 -12.56 -18.33
CA GLU A 86 30.59 -11.82 -19.28
C GLU A 86 30.95 -12.77 -20.43
N ASP A 87 30.06 -12.89 -21.41
CA ASP A 87 30.25 -13.74 -22.59
C ASP A 87 30.57 -12.89 -23.83
N ASP A 88 31.26 -11.77 -23.67
CA ASP A 88 31.81 -10.99 -24.79
C ASP A 88 33.30 -11.31 -24.96
N ASP A 89 33.61 -12.62 -24.92
CA ASP A 89 34.92 -13.24 -25.17
C ASP A 89 35.07 -13.60 -26.68
N TRP A 90 34.34 -12.90 -27.58
CA TRP A 90 34.11 -13.36 -28.97
C TRP A 90 34.52 -12.39 -30.09
N LEU A 91 35.35 -11.38 -29.85
CA LEU A 91 35.91 -10.55 -30.92
C LEU A 91 37.36 -10.18 -30.59
N ASP A 92 38.31 -10.95 -31.10
CA ASP A 92 39.64 -10.51 -31.56
C ASP A 92 40.50 -11.75 -31.99
N GLU A 93 40.19 -12.34 -33.15
CA GLU A 93 41.13 -13.16 -33.96
C GLU A 93 41.14 -12.67 -35.42
#